data_AF-A0A6J8BN25-F1
#
_entry.id   AF-A0A6J8BN25-F1
#
_cell.length_a   1.000
_cell.length_b   1.000
_cell.length_c   1.000
_cell.angle_alpha   90.00
_cell.angle_beta   90.00
_cell.angle_gamma   90.00
#
_symmetry.space_group_name_H-M   'P 1'
#
loop_
_entity.id
_entity.type
_entity.pdbx_description
1 polymer ?
#
loop_
_entity_poly.entity_id
_entity_poly.type
_entity_poly.pdbx_seq_one_letter_code
_entity_poly.pdbx_strand_id
1 'polypeptide(L)'
;MLQRSRQVNHVQQIVEDNNLIRKKAVYTVVNGVDNVLDLPKLTLQEIRDITMGVYQLKLAPRYTESHINDDNYTLQICKDRPNLLRVKLSSRHSSSKAYSLWVEYSTDDITGWYCTCKVGARVVGCCAHIASTIWYLGHSRWQSETVGTCRYTEHIVNAKDIPLETDSGSDSDNVIEEE
;
A
#
# COMPACT_ATOMS: atom_id res chain seq x y z
N MET A 1 8.39 7.75 -11.33
CA MET A 1 7.45 8.41 -10.39
C MET A 1 6.78 9.65 -10.98
N LEU A 2 7.52 10.62 -11.51
CA LEU A 2 7.00 11.85 -12.14
C LEU A 2 5.97 11.62 -13.26
N GLN A 3 6.09 10.52 -13.99
CA GLN A 3 5.10 10.17 -15.01
C GLN A 3 3.79 9.66 -14.39
N ARG A 4 3.87 8.83 -13.34
CA ARG A 4 2.68 8.33 -12.61
C ARG A 4 1.93 9.45 -11.91
N SER A 5 2.61 10.49 -11.43
CA SER A 5 1.94 11.64 -10.79
C SER A 5 1.07 12.46 -11.75
N ARG A 6 1.27 12.32 -13.06
CA ARG A 6 0.45 12.96 -14.10
C ARG A 6 -0.71 12.08 -14.56
N GLN A 7 -0.72 10.82 -14.14
CA GLN A 7 -1.76 9.86 -14.49
C GLN A 7 -2.88 9.91 -13.45
N VAL A 8 -4.07 9.53 -13.88
CA VAL A 8 -5.23 9.29 -13.02
C VAL A 8 -5.08 7.93 -12.33
N ASN A 9 -5.69 7.77 -11.15
CA ASN A 9 -5.73 6.47 -10.49
C ASN A 9 -6.73 5.57 -11.24
N HIS A 10 -6.23 4.62 -12.02
CA HIS A 10 -7.08 3.76 -12.84
C HIS A 10 -7.96 2.83 -11.99
N VAL A 11 -7.47 2.35 -10.84
CA VAL A 11 -8.28 1.54 -9.91
C VAL A 11 -9.44 2.35 -9.34
N GLN A 12 -9.21 3.64 -9.05
CA GLN A 12 -10.29 4.54 -8.65
C GLN A 12 -11.34 4.66 -9.76
N GLN A 13 -10.92 4.90 -11.01
CA GLN A 13 -11.85 4.98 -12.15
C GLN A 13 -12.67 3.70 -12.31
N ILE A 14 -12.02 2.54 -12.28
CA ILE A 14 -12.70 1.23 -12.34
C ILE A 14 -13.76 1.12 -11.24
N VAL A 15 -13.42 1.51 -10.01
CA VAL A 15 -14.32 1.42 -8.85
C VAL A 15 -15.52 2.36 -8.98
N GLU A 16 -15.30 3.58 -9.46
CA GLU A 16 -16.33 4.61 -9.61
C GLU A 16 -17.24 4.30 -10.81
N ASP A 17 -16.68 4.05 -11.98
CA ASP A 17 -17.42 3.77 -13.22
C ASP A 17 -18.32 2.55 -13.09
N ASN A 18 -17.82 1.48 -12.45
CA ASN A 18 -18.58 0.25 -12.25
C ASN A 18 -19.46 0.28 -11.00
N ASN A 19 -19.44 1.36 -10.22
CA ASN A 19 -20.17 1.54 -8.95
C ASN A 19 -19.87 0.44 -7.91
N LEU A 20 -18.62 0.00 -7.86
CA LEU A 20 -18.15 -1.13 -7.05
C LEU A 20 -18.22 -0.87 -5.53
N ILE A 21 -18.26 0.41 -5.13
CA ILE A 21 -18.45 0.78 -3.72
C ILE A 21 -19.80 0.25 -3.20
N ARG A 22 -20.86 0.41 -4.00
CA ARG A 22 -22.26 0.16 -3.62
C ARG A 22 -22.72 -1.26 -3.93
N LYS A 23 -22.24 -1.84 -5.04
CA LYS A 23 -22.61 -3.19 -5.46
C LYS A 23 -21.95 -4.24 -4.56
N LYS A 24 -22.69 -4.78 -3.59
CA LYS A 24 -22.17 -5.84 -2.70
C LYS A 24 -22.23 -7.24 -3.33
N ALA A 25 -23.22 -7.51 -4.18
CA ALA A 25 -23.47 -8.85 -4.76
C ALA A 25 -22.39 -9.32 -5.75
N VAL A 26 -21.60 -8.39 -6.30
CA VAL A 26 -20.47 -8.68 -7.21
C VAL A 26 -19.24 -9.19 -6.47
N TYR A 27 -19.30 -9.29 -5.15
CA TYR A 27 -18.19 -9.74 -4.32
C TYR A 27 -18.44 -11.13 -3.74
N THR A 28 -17.39 -11.94 -3.70
CA THR A 28 -17.34 -13.20 -2.96
C THR A 28 -16.42 -13.02 -1.77
N VAL A 29 -16.88 -13.38 -0.57
CA VAL A 29 -16.06 -13.32 0.65
C VAL A 29 -15.03 -14.46 0.60
N VAL A 30 -13.79 -14.13 0.93
CA VAL A 30 -12.70 -15.12 1.03
C VAL A 30 -12.63 -15.61 2.47
N ASN A 31 -13.03 -16.87 2.70
CA ASN A 31 -12.95 -17.51 4.00
C ASN A 31 -11.64 -18.30 4.09
N GLY A 32 -10.75 -17.89 4.99
CA GLY A 32 -9.42 -18.49 5.15
C GLY A 32 -8.38 -17.87 4.21
N VAL A 33 -7.19 -17.59 4.76
CA VAL A 33 -6.07 -16.96 4.04
C VAL A 33 -5.45 -17.91 3.01
N ASP A 34 -5.64 -19.22 3.20
CA ASP A 34 -4.95 -20.29 2.50
C ASP A 34 -5.60 -20.68 1.16
N ASN A 35 -6.86 -20.29 0.89
CA ASN A 35 -7.61 -20.93 -0.18
C ASN A 35 -7.81 -20.15 -1.48
N VAL A 36 -7.78 -18.81 -1.54
CA VAL A 36 -8.12 -18.15 -2.81
C VAL A 36 -7.56 -16.73 -2.90
N LEU A 37 -6.26 -16.55 -2.96
CA LEU A 37 -5.72 -15.34 -3.58
C LEU A 37 -4.39 -15.72 -4.23
N ASP A 38 -4.37 -15.84 -5.55
CA ASP A 38 -3.17 -15.84 -6.41
C ASP A 38 -2.45 -14.48 -6.33
N LEU A 39 -2.38 -13.90 -5.14
CA LEU A 39 -1.69 -12.66 -4.85
C LEU A 39 -0.19 -12.96 -4.89
N PRO A 40 0.60 -12.10 -5.56
CA PRO A 40 2.03 -12.30 -5.64
C PRO A 40 2.67 -12.33 -4.26
N LYS A 41 3.70 -13.17 -4.13
CA LYS A 41 4.60 -13.15 -2.97
C LYS A 41 5.59 -12.01 -3.19
N LEU A 42 5.47 -10.97 -2.40
CA LEU A 42 6.27 -9.76 -2.48
C LEU A 42 7.38 -9.77 -1.43
N THR A 43 8.55 -9.28 -1.81
CA THR A 43 9.65 -8.92 -0.92
C THR A 43 9.38 -7.57 -0.23
N LEU A 44 10.09 -7.29 0.87
CA LEU A 44 10.01 -5.98 1.52
C LEU A 44 10.45 -4.84 0.60
N GLN A 45 11.35 -5.09 -0.34
CA GLN A 45 11.83 -4.07 -1.27
C GLN A 45 10.73 -3.70 -2.28
N GLU A 46 10.02 -4.68 -2.84
CA GLU A 46 8.88 -4.41 -3.74
C GLU A 46 7.77 -3.62 -3.01
N ILE A 47 7.48 -3.98 -1.76
CA ILE A 47 6.51 -3.24 -0.93
C ILE A 47 7.02 -1.81 -0.64
N ARG A 48 8.32 -1.63 -0.39
CA ARG A 48 8.94 -0.31 -0.20
C ARG A 48 8.79 0.57 -1.45
N ASP A 49 8.93 -0.02 -2.63
CA ASP A 49 8.80 0.70 -3.90
C ASP A 49 7.35 1.12 -4.15
N ILE A 50 6.37 0.28 -3.79
CA ILE A 50 4.93 0.61 -3.84
C ILE A 50 4.58 1.75 -2.87
N THR A 51 5.02 1.64 -1.62
CA THR A 51 4.70 2.62 -0.57
C THR A 51 5.51 3.91 -0.67
N MET A 52 6.59 3.87 -1.45
CA MET A 52 7.57 4.94 -1.61
C MET A 52 8.22 5.39 -0.32
N GLY A 53 8.51 4.43 0.55
CA GLY A 53 9.30 4.69 1.73
C GLY A 53 8.98 3.78 2.90
N VAL A 54 9.92 3.77 3.84
CA VAL A 54 9.92 2.82 4.96
C VAL A 54 8.86 3.13 6.01
N TYR A 55 8.34 4.36 6.03
CA TYR A 55 7.41 4.80 7.07
C TYR A 55 6.11 4.00 7.07
N GLN A 56 5.51 3.81 5.90
CA GLN A 56 4.26 3.04 5.81
C GLN A 56 4.50 1.55 6.09
N LEU A 57 5.67 1.00 5.70
CA LEU A 57 6.06 -0.37 6.07
C LEU A 57 6.22 -0.54 7.59
N LYS A 58 6.84 0.42 8.27
CA LYS A 58 7.01 0.39 9.74
C LYS A 58 5.67 0.42 10.47
N LEU A 59 4.65 1.05 9.89
CA LEU A 59 3.31 1.09 10.46
C LEU A 59 2.47 -0.14 10.12
N ALA A 60 2.76 -0.84 9.01
CA ALA A 60 1.97 -1.93 8.50
C ALA A 60 1.66 -3.03 9.54
N PRO A 61 2.63 -3.56 10.32
CA PRO A 61 2.36 -4.59 11.32
C PRO A 61 1.32 -4.16 12.37
N ARG A 62 1.45 -2.94 12.90
CA ARG A 62 0.53 -2.42 13.92
C ARG A 62 -0.88 -2.20 13.39
N TYR A 63 -0.99 -1.77 12.12
CA TYR A 63 -2.27 -1.69 11.45
C TYR A 63 -2.86 -3.08 11.24
N THR A 64 -2.06 -4.06 10.84
CA THR A 64 -2.51 -5.43 10.65
C THR A 64 -2.97 -6.09 11.97
N GLU A 65 -2.19 -6.00 13.04
CA GLU A 65 -2.53 -6.52 14.37
C GLU A 65 -3.86 -5.98 14.89
N SER A 66 -4.13 -4.69 14.64
CA SER A 66 -5.39 -4.06 15.05
C SER A 66 -6.61 -4.63 14.32
N HIS A 67 -6.42 -5.30 13.17
CA HIS A 67 -7.51 -5.78 12.32
C HIS A 67 -7.55 -7.30 12.15
N ILE A 68 -6.49 -8.05 12.52
CA ILE A 68 -6.50 -9.52 12.47
C ILE A 68 -7.63 -10.11 13.34
N ASN A 69 -7.93 -9.46 14.47
CA ASN A 69 -8.97 -9.88 15.40
C ASN A 69 -10.26 -9.03 15.29
N ASP A 70 -10.36 -8.15 14.29
CA ASP A 70 -11.54 -7.31 14.09
C ASP A 70 -12.50 -8.02 13.12
N ASP A 71 -13.72 -8.29 13.57
CA ASP A 71 -14.80 -8.85 12.73
C ASP A 71 -15.09 -8.00 11.48
N ASN A 72 -14.69 -6.72 11.51
CA ASN A 72 -14.84 -5.81 10.38
C ASN A 72 -13.74 -5.96 9.31
N TYR A 73 -12.72 -6.79 9.52
CA TYR A 73 -11.71 -7.09 8.52
C TYR A 73 -12.21 -8.14 7.53
N THR A 74 -12.88 -7.67 6.46
CA THR A 74 -13.45 -8.57 5.45
C THR A 74 -12.65 -8.52 4.15
N LEU A 75 -12.15 -9.68 3.71
CA LEU A 75 -11.53 -9.89 2.40
C LEU A 75 -12.58 -10.35 1.38
N GLN A 76 -12.62 -9.71 0.22
CA GLN A 76 -13.61 -9.99 -0.82
C GLN A 76 -13.00 -9.88 -2.23
N ILE A 77 -13.32 -10.81 -3.13
CA ILE A 77 -12.87 -10.76 -4.54
C ILE A 77 -14.04 -10.33 -5.43
N CYS A 78 -13.76 -9.51 -6.42
CA CYS A 78 -14.77 -9.16 -7.44
C CYS A 78 -14.98 -10.32 -8.42
N LYS A 79 -16.22 -10.77 -8.58
CA LYS A 79 -16.58 -11.90 -9.48
C LYS A 79 -16.23 -11.62 -10.94
N ASP A 80 -16.46 -10.38 -11.38
CA ASP A 80 -16.22 -9.96 -12.76
C ASP A 80 -14.73 -9.67 -13.02
N ARG A 81 -13.95 -9.46 -11.96
CA ARG A 81 -12.52 -9.12 -11.99
C ARG A 81 -11.80 -9.85 -10.87
N PRO A 82 -11.41 -11.12 -11.05
CA PRO A 82 -10.81 -11.93 -10.00
C PRO A 82 -9.47 -11.37 -9.51
N ASN A 83 -8.81 -10.55 -10.34
CA ASN A 83 -7.56 -9.85 -10.04
C ASN A 83 -7.76 -8.54 -9.26
N LEU A 84 -8.98 -8.25 -8.79
CA LEU A 84 -9.33 -7.07 -8.01
C LEU A 84 -9.82 -7.50 -6.62
N LEU A 85 -8.91 -7.42 -5.65
CA LEU A 85 -9.19 -7.66 -4.25
C LEU A 85 -9.83 -6.40 -3.64
N ARG A 86 -10.92 -6.59 -2.89
CA ARG A 86 -11.51 -5.58 -2.01
C ARG A 86 -11.27 -5.98 -0.56
N VAL A 87 -10.83 -5.02 0.25
CA VAL A 87 -10.72 -5.18 1.70
C VAL A 87 -11.52 -4.09 2.40
N LYS A 88 -12.20 -4.46 3.48
CA LYS A 88 -12.79 -3.50 4.41
C LYS A 88 -12.03 -3.55 5.72
N LEU A 89 -11.80 -2.38 6.29
CA LEU A 89 -11.15 -2.22 7.58
C LEU A 89 -11.72 -1.02 8.33
N SER A 90 -11.71 -1.09 9.65
CA SER A 90 -12.09 0.00 10.54
C SER A 90 -11.01 1.09 10.57
N SER A 91 -11.38 2.30 10.97
CA SER A 91 -10.40 3.35 11.22
C SER A 91 -9.77 3.14 12.58
N ARG A 92 -8.43 3.22 12.65
CA ARG A 92 -7.69 3.18 13.90
C ARG A 92 -8.03 4.31 14.89
N HIS A 93 -8.56 5.42 14.38
CA HIS A 93 -8.92 6.59 15.19
C HIS A 93 -10.41 6.65 15.55
N SER A 94 -11.24 5.80 14.93
CA SER A 94 -12.68 5.82 15.13
C SER A 94 -13.32 4.52 14.67
N SER A 95 -13.93 3.79 15.61
CA SER A 95 -14.66 2.55 15.32
C SER A 95 -15.90 2.76 14.45
N SER A 96 -16.45 3.98 14.39
CA SER A 96 -17.64 4.28 13.56
C SER A 96 -17.31 4.51 12.08
N LYS A 97 -16.02 4.60 11.72
CA LYS A 97 -15.58 4.87 10.35
C LYS A 97 -14.85 3.67 9.79
N ALA A 98 -15.39 3.09 8.71
CA ALA A 98 -14.72 2.05 7.94
C ALA A 98 -14.26 2.57 6.58
N TYR A 99 -13.13 2.04 6.11
CA TYR A 99 -12.62 2.29 4.77
C TYR A 99 -12.75 1.03 3.92
N SER A 100 -13.14 1.22 2.66
CA SER A 100 -13.00 0.18 1.64
C SER A 100 -11.75 0.51 0.84
N LEU A 101 -10.98 -0.53 0.54
CA LEU A 101 -9.84 -0.43 -0.35
C LEU A 101 -9.88 -1.53 -1.39
N TRP A 102 -9.20 -1.26 -2.49
CA TRP A 102 -9.05 -2.14 -3.63
C TRP A 102 -7.58 -2.26 -3.98
N VAL A 103 -7.14 -3.49 -4.23
CA VAL A 103 -5.81 -3.82 -4.70
C VAL A 103 -5.99 -4.63 -5.98
N GLU A 104 -5.46 -4.09 -7.08
CA GLU A 104 -5.38 -4.80 -8.35
C GLU A 104 -3.99 -5.43 -8.44
N TYR A 105 -3.96 -6.69 -8.84
CA TYR A 105 -2.73 -7.48 -8.92
C TYR A 105 -2.70 -8.31 -10.21
N SER A 106 -1.51 -8.75 -10.60
CA SER A 106 -1.26 -9.81 -11.56
C SER A 106 -0.70 -11.03 -10.82
N THR A 107 -0.30 -12.07 -11.55
CA THR A 107 0.41 -13.22 -10.99
C THR A 107 1.69 -12.83 -10.26
N ASP A 108 2.34 -11.76 -10.70
CA ASP A 108 3.71 -11.42 -10.31
C ASP A 108 3.83 -10.09 -9.55
N ASP A 109 2.87 -9.16 -9.70
CA ASP A 109 3.00 -7.81 -9.14
C ASP A 109 1.66 -7.15 -8.75
N ILE A 110 1.74 -6.09 -7.95
CA ILE A 110 0.61 -5.20 -7.65
C ILE A 110 0.54 -4.09 -8.71
N THR A 111 -0.47 -4.18 -9.57
CA THR A 111 -0.63 -3.25 -10.70
C THR A 111 -1.29 -1.93 -10.30
N GLY A 112 -2.08 -1.91 -9.22
CA GLY A 112 -2.74 -0.69 -8.76
C GLY A 112 -3.44 -0.81 -7.41
N TRP A 113 -3.80 0.34 -6.84
CA TRP A 113 -4.52 0.41 -5.57
C TRP A 113 -5.39 1.65 -5.46
N TYR A 114 -6.45 1.53 -4.68
CA TYR A 114 -7.31 2.66 -4.30
C TYR A 114 -7.89 2.44 -2.90
N CYS A 115 -7.98 3.49 -2.09
CA CYS A 115 -8.62 3.45 -0.79
C CYS A 115 -9.54 4.66 -0.61
N THR A 116 -10.70 4.47 0.02
CA THR A 116 -11.66 5.55 0.29
C THR A 116 -11.22 6.53 1.41
N CYS A 117 -10.01 6.38 1.94
CA CYS A 117 -9.46 7.36 2.88
C CYS A 117 -9.03 8.66 2.16
N LYS A 118 -8.85 9.75 2.91
CA LYS A 118 -8.53 11.09 2.38
C LYS A 118 -7.33 11.11 1.42
N VAL A 119 -6.37 10.20 1.60
CA VAL A 119 -5.13 10.13 0.81
C VAL A 119 -5.05 8.86 -0.05
N GLY A 120 -6.13 8.10 -0.15
CA GLY A 120 -6.13 6.79 -0.79
C GLY A 120 -6.27 6.81 -2.32
N ALA A 121 -6.56 7.98 -2.90
CA ALA A 121 -6.59 8.22 -4.35
C ALA A 121 -5.20 8.53 -4.95
N ARG A 122 -4.14 8.62 -4.12
CA ARG A 122 -2.79 8.91 -4.60
C ARG A 122 -2.34 7.88 -5.64
N VAL A 123 -1.70 8.37 -6.69
CA VAL A 123 -1.10 7.57 -7.78
C VAL A 123 0.39 7.26 -7.56
N VAL A 124 1.00 7.94 -6.59
CA VAL A 124 2.39 7.80 -6.21
C VAL A 124 2.44 7.62 -4.69
N GLY A 125 3.03 6.50 -4.24
CA GLY A 125 2.92 6.03 -2.86
C GLY A 125 1.50 5.61 -2.48
N CYS A 126 1.32 5.15 -1.25
CA CYS A 126 0.02 4.68 -0.77
C CYS A 126 -0.26 5.12 0.67
N CYS A 127 -1.51 4.91 1.11
CA CYS A 127 -1.89 5.16 2.50
C CYS A 127 -1.51 3.98 3.40
N ALA A 128 -1.51 4.21 4.72
CA ALA A 128 -1.23 3.16 5.70
C ALA A 128 -2.13 1.93 5.54
N HIS A 129 -3.40 2.12 5.15
CA HIS A 129 -4.35 1.02 4.93
C HIS A 129 -3.94 0.10 3.77
N ILE A 130 -3.55 0.69 2.63
CA ILE A 130 -3.05 -0.08 1.48
C ILE A 130 -1.75 -0.78 1.86
N ALA A 131 -0.82 -0.06 2.49
CA ALA A 131 0.46 -0.60 2.92
C ALA A 131 0.30 -1.81 3.85
N SER A 132 -0.58 -1.73 4.85
CA SER A 132 -0.84 -2.84 5.78
C SER A 132 -1.44 -4.05 5.07
N THR A 133 -2.39 -3.84 4.16
CA THR A 133 -3.01 -4.94 3.41
C THR A 133 -2.01 -5.63 2.50
N ILE A 134 -1.24 -4.87 1.70
CA ILE A 134 -0.23 -5.43 0.80
C ILE A 134 0.86 -6.13 1.61
N TRP A 135 1.32 -5.55 2.72
CA TRP A 135 2.34 -6.17 3.56
C TRP A 135 1.86 -7.49 4.18
N TYR A 136 0.64 -7.53 4.71
CA TYR A 136 0.11 -8.74 5.33
C TYR A 136 -0.09 -9.86 4.31
N LEU A 137 -0.81 -9.57 3.23
CA LEU A 137 -1.18 -10.57 2.23
C LEU A 137 -0.04 -10.90 1.25
N GLY A 138 0.84 -9.95 0.95
CA GLY A 138 1.95 -10.14 0.01
C GLY A 138 3.21 -10.72 0.64
N HIS A 139 3.47 -10.46 1.94
CA HIS A 139 4.74 -10.79 2.57
C HIS A 139 4.60 -11.52 3.91
N SER A 140 3.87 -10.95 4.87
CA SER A 140 3.83 -11.47 6.24
C SER A 140 3.19 -12.85 6.34
N ARG A 141 2.11 -13.12 5.60
CA ARG A 141 1.40 -14.42 5.67
C ARG A 141 2.26 -15.60 5.21
N TRP A 142 3.29 -15.34 4.39
CA TRP A 142 4.17 -16.36 3.84
C TRP A 142 5.37 -16.69 4.74
N GLN A 143 5.53 -15.96 5.85
CA GLN A 143 6.55 -16.25 6.84
C GLN A 143 5.94 -17.14 7.92
N SER A 144 6.55 -18.30 8.16
CA SER A 144 6.11 -19.27 9.17
C SER A 144 6.32 -18.81 10.62
N GLU A 145 6.81 -17.58 10.86
CA GLU A 145 7.03 -17.04 12.20
C GLU A 145 5.85 -16.17 12.65
N THR A 146 5.31 -16.56 13.82
CA THR A 146 4.26 -15.89 14.58
C THR A 146 4.39 -14.38 14.56
N VAL A 147 3.27 -13.69 14.29
CA VAL A 147 3.11 -12.24 14.43
C VAL A 147 3.29 -11.85 15.91
N GLY A 148 4.54 -11.77 16.34
CA GLY A 148 4.95 -11.35 17.67
C GLY A 148 6.08 -10.36 17.50
N THR A 149 5.80 -9.07 17.73
CA THR A 149 6.76 -7.94 17.82
C THR A 149 8.04 -8.14 17.04
N CYS A 150 7.93 -8.37 15.73
CA CYS A 150 9.11 -8.70 14.95
C CYS A 150 9.77 -7.45 14.37
N ARG A 151 11.09 -7.42 14.55
CA ARG A 151 12.03 -6.39 14.16
C ARG A 151 12.29 -6.33 12.63
N TYR A 152 11.32 -6.72 11.80
CA TYR A 152 11.46 -6.86 10.34
C TYR A 152 11.90 -5.59 9.59
N THR A 153 11.84 -4.42 10.22
CA THR A 153 12.22 -3.14 9.59
C THR A 153 13.58 -2.61 10.04
N GLU A 154 14.33 -3.36 10.86
CA GLU A 154 15.65 -2.94 11.35
C GLU A 154 16.68 -2.80 10.22
N HIS A 155 16.58 -3.63 9.19
CA HIS A 155 17.47 -3.56 8.02
C HIS A 155 17.02 -2.53 6.96
N ILE A 156 15.88 -1.85 7.16
CA ILE A 156 15.36 -0.89 6.18
C ILE A 156 15.73 0.55 6.59
N VAL A 157 16.78 1.06 5.96
CA VAL A 157 17.33 2.41 6.19
C VAL A 157 16.33 3.47 5.72
N ASN A 158 16.06 4.47 6.58
CA ASN A 158 15.18 5.58 6.25
C ASN A 158 15.89 6.57 5.33
N ALA A 159 15.16 7.22 4.42
CA ALA A 159 15.70 8.25 3.53
C ALA A 159 16.37 9.41 4.29
N LYS A 160 15.88 9.74 5.50
CA LYS A 160 16.48 10.77 6.36
C LYS A 160 17.85 10.39 6.92
N ASP A 161 18.16 9.09 6.98
CA ASP A 161 19.38 8.54 7.57
C ASP A 161 20.44 8.23 6.49
N ILE A 162 20.13 8.51 5.22
CA ILE A 162 21.09 8.42 4.10
C ILE A 162 21.97 9.68 4.18
N PRO A 163 23.31 9.54 4.29
CA PRO A 163 24.21 10.69 4.22
C PRO A 163 23.97 11.45 2.91
N LEU A 164 23.71 12.75 3.00
CA LEU A 164 23.72 13.61 1.83
C LEU A 164 25.16 13.65 1.31
N GLU A 165 25.39 13.17 0.09
CA GLU A 165 26.62 13.51 -0.61
C GLU A 165 26.63 15.03 -0.76
N THR A 166 27.54 15.69 -0.07
CA THR A 166 27.81 17.12 -0.26
C THR A 166 28.37 17.27 -1.66
N ASP A 167 27.53 17.63 -2.61
CA ASP A 167 27.96 18.10 -3.91
C ASP A 167 28.74 19.40 -3.68
N SER A 168 30.07 19.30 -3.58
CA SER A 168 30.96 20.46 -3.47
C SER A 168 31.03 21.13 -4.84
N GLY A 169 29.92 21.75 -5.23
CA GLY A 169 29.86 22.73 -6.30
C GLY A 169 30.65 23.95 -5.85
N SER A 170 31.88 24.06 -6.34
CA SER A 170 32.68 25.26 -6.23
C SER A 170 32.05 26.35 -7.10
N ASP A 171 31.16 27.16 -6.52
CA ASP A 171 30.77 28.45 -7.10
C ASP A 171 32.03 29.33 -7.14
N SER A 172 32.60 29.46 -8.34
CA SER A 172 33.65 30.43 -8.62
C SER A 172 32.96 31.72 -9.04
N ASP A 173 32.83 32.64 -8.09
CA ASP A 173 32.41 34.03 -8.34
C ASP A 173 33.42 34.71 -9.28
N ASN A 174 33.06 34.85 -10.55
CA ASN A 174 33.76 35.77 -11.46
C ASN A 174 33.25 37.19 -11.17
N VAL A 175 34.03 37.94 -10.39
CA VAL A 175 33.91 39.40 -10.28
C VAL A 175 34.42 40.01 -11.59
N ILE A 176 33.52 40.62 -12.36
CA ILE A 176 33.88 41.49 -13.49
C ILE A 176 34.02 42.90 -12.91
N GLU A 177 35.25 43.42 -12.83
CA GLU A 177 35.51 44.85 -12.64
C GLU A 177 35.33 45.56 -13.98
N GLU A 178 34.40 46.51 -14.05
CA GLU A 178 34.28 47.47 -15.15
C GLU A 178 35.16 48.68 -14.86
N GLU A 179 36.05 49.01 -15.80
CA GLU A 179 36.75 50.30 -15.92
C GLU A 179 36.15 51.11 -17.09
#